data_AF-A0A087BN95-F1
#
_entry.id   AF-A0A087BN95-F1
#
_cell.length_a   1.000
_cell.length_b   1.000
_cell.length_c   1.000
_cell.angle_alpha   90.00
_cell.angle_beta   90.00
_cell.angle_gamma   90.00
#
_symmetry.space_group_name_H-M   'P 1'
#
loop_
_entity.id
_entity.type
_entity.pdbx_description
1 polymer ?
#
loop_
_entity_poly.entity_id
_entity_poly.type
_entity_poly.pdbx_seq_one_letter_code
_entity_poly.pdbx_strand_id
1 'polypeptide(L)'
;MPAAPWLKYDPSGIVCLIAGFIFGPSAAAIVSVLGFAPHLLTNPWGTVMAVAVALALSVPASLIYRRMHTRKGAALALVVGSVAALAVAILGNLLITPIYAKMSVAAVAAMIVPVLLPFNVLKFALHSVVTFLIYKPVSNLVQR
;
A
#
# COMPACT_ATOMS: atom_id res chain seq x y z
N MET A 1 -12.30 -13.80 -18.88
CA MET A 1 -11.31 -12.72 -18.64
C MET A 1 -11.33 -12.40 -17.15
N PRO A 2 -10.20 -12.07 -16.49
CA PRO A 2 -10.20 -11.69 -15.08
C PRO A 2 -11.20 -10.54 -14.85
N ALA A 3 -11.94 -10.56 -13.75
CA ALA A 3 -12.97 -9.54 -13.46
C ALA A 3 -12.40 -8.11 -13.37
N ALA A 4 -11.11 -7.96 -13.03
CA ALA A 4 -10.41 -6.69 -12.98
C ALA A 4 -8.91 -6.86 -13.35
N PRO A 5 -8.54 -6.82 -14.65
CA PRO A 5 -7.17 -7.09 -15.11
C PRO A 5 -6.13 -6.05 -14.68
N TRP A 6 -6.56 -4.88 -14.21
CA TRP A 6 -5.68 -3.83 -13.67
C TRP A 6 -5.26 -4.09 -12.22
N LEU A 7 -5.94 -4.98 -11.49
CA LEU A 7 -5.56 -5.35 -10.13
C LEU A 7 -4.41 -6.35 -10.14
N LYS A 8 -3.19 -5.83 -10.00
CA LYS A 8 -1.96 -6.63 -9.95
C LYS A 8 -1.38 -6.61 -8.54
N TYR A 9 -1.05 -7.79 -8.03
CA TYR A 9 -0.30 -7.90 -6.78
C TYR A 9 1.17 -7.63 -7.05
N ASP A 10 1.79 -6.87 -6.16
CA ASP A 10 3.20 -6.57 -6.14
C ASP A 10 3.68 -6.42 -4.68
N PRO A 11 4.91 -6.83 -4.35
CA PRO A 11 5.42 -6.79 -2.98
C PRO A 11 6.00 -5.42 -2.56
N SER A 12 5.88 -4.36 -3.36
CA SER A 12 6.54 -3.06 -3.08
C SER A 12 6.09 -2.42 -1.76
N GLY A 13 4.85 -2.64 -1.33
CA GLY A 13 4.32 -2.14 -0.06
C GLY A 13 5.12 -2.64 1.14
N ILE A 14 5.65 -3.87 1.07
CA ILE A 14 6.55 -4.42 2.10
C ILE A 14 7.84 -3.59 2.16
N VAL A 15 8.42 -3.26 1.01
CA VAL A 15 9.65 -2.45 0.92
C VAL A 15 9.42 -1.05 1.51
N CYS A 16 8.28 -0.43 1.19
CA CYS A 16 7.90 0.88 1.72
C CYS A 16 7.73 0.85 3.25
N LEU A 17 7.07 -0.18 3.78
CA LEU A 17 6.88 -0.36 5.22
C LEU A 17 8.20 -0.59 5.95
N ILE A 18 9.07 -1.44 5.40
CA ILE A 18 10.39 -1.73 5.98
C ILE A 18 11.27 -0.47 6.00
N ALA A 19 11.32 0.28 4.90
CA ALA A 19 12.02 1.56 4.85
C ALA A 19 11.47 2.53 5.92
N GLY A 20 10.15 2.59 6.07
CA GLY A 20 9.48 3.37 7.10
C GLY A 20 9.80 2.96 8.53
N PHE A 21 9.89 1.65 8.80
CA PHE A 21 10.15 1.15 10.15
C PHE A 21 11.60 1.35 10.58
N ILE A 22 12.54 1.32 9.62
CA ILE A 22 13.98 1.47 9.88
C ILE A 22 14.40 2.95 9.89
N PHE A 23 14.00 3.71 8.88
CA PHE A 23 14.51 5.06 8.63
C PHE A 23 13.47 6.17 8.90
N GLY A 24 12.23 5.81 9.22
CA GLY A 24 11.16 6.75 9.55
C GLY A 24 10.30 7.20 8.34
N PRO A 25 9.36 8.12 8.58
CA PRO A 25 8.25 8.39 7.65
C PRO A 25 8.68 9.07 6.35
N SER A 26 9.75 9.85 6.37
CA SER A 26 10.34 10.45 5.17
C SER A 26 10.87 9.38 4.22
N ALA A 27 11.56 8.36 4.74
CA ALA A 27 12.04 7.25 3.93
C ALA A 27 10.90 6.41 3.37
N ALA A 28 9.85 6.14 4.16
CA ALA A 28 8.62 5.52 3.66
C ALA A 28 8.03 6.30 2.47
N ALA A 29 7.94 7.62 2.57
CA ALA A 29 7.42 8.47 1.50
C ALA A 29 8.31 8.44 0.25
N ILE A 30 9.62 8.61 0.41
CA ILE A 30 10.58 8.61 -0.69
C ILE A 30 10.54 7.27 -1.44
N VAL A 31 10.59 6.14 -0.72
CA VAL A 31 10.54 4.81 -1.33
C VAL A 31 9.19 4.56 -2.01
N SER A 32 8.09 5.02 -1.42
CA SER A 32 6.75 4.92 -2.02
C SER A 32 6.59 5.72 -3.32
N VAL A 33 7.32 6.82 -3.49
CA VAL A 33 7.27 7.61 -4.72
C VAL A 33 8.24 7.07 -5.75
N LEU A 34 9.52 6.93 -5.37
CA LEU A 34 10.58 6.52 -6.29
C LEU A 34 10.43 5.08 -6.76
N GLY A 35 9.91 4.18 -5.92
CA GLY A 35 9.66 2.78 -6.29
C GLY A 35 8.67 2.63 -7.45
N PHE A 36 7.78 3.61 -7.63
CA PHE A 36 6.78 3.59 -8.70
C PHE A 36 7.04 4.60 -9.81
N ALA A 37 7.89 5.61 -9.62
CA ALA A 37 8.18 6.65 -10.60
C ALA A 37 8.48 6.14 -12.03
N PRO A 38 9.25 5.05 -12.25
CA PRO A 38 9.50 4.53 -13.60
C PRO A 38 8.22 4.10 -14.34
N HIS A 39 7.18 3.70 -13.62
CA HIS A 39 5.91 3.25 -14.20
C HIS A 39 5.08 4.41 -14.77
N LEU A 40 5.40 5.68 -14.46
CA LEU A 40 4.72 6.84 -15.02
C LEU A 40 4.79 6.85 -16.56
N LEU A 41 5.88 6.32 -17.13
CA LEU A 41 6.10 6.28 -18.58
C LEU A 41 5.20 5.28 -19.31
N THR A 42 4.70 4.26 -18.60
CA THR A 42 3.95 3.14 -19.21
C THR A 42 2.50 3.05 -18.72
N ASN A 43 2.23 3.45 -17.47
CA ASN A 43 0.92 3.41 -16.86
C ASN A 43 0.73 4.57 -15.85
N PRO A 44 0.52 5.82 -16.32
CA PRO A 44 0.48 6.99 -15.45
C PRO A 44 -0.65 6.92 -14.41
N TRP A 45 -1.86 6.54 -14.82
CA TRP A 45 -3.01 6.44 -13.92
C TRP A 45 -2.84 5.35 -12.85
N GLY A 46 -2.37 4.17 -13.24
CA GLY A 46 -2.05 3.10 -12.29
C GLY A 46 -0.91 3.50 -11.35
N THR A 47 0.05 4.27 -11.83
CA THR A 47 1.18 4.77 -11.02
C THR A 47 0.72 5.76 -9.97
N VAL A 48 -0.12 6.73 -10.32
CA VAL A 48 -0.67 7.69 -9.36
C VAL A 48 -1.44 6.96 -8.26
N MET A 49 -2.28 5.98 -8.63
CA MET A 49 -3.02 5.16 -7.66
C MET A 49 -2.06 4.35 -6.77
N ALA A 50 -1.04 3.72 -7.37
CA ALA A 50 -0.07 2.91 -6.63
C ALA A 50 0.74 3.74 -5.62
N VAL A 51 1.20 4.93 -6.01
CA VAL A 51 1.90 5.87 -5.13
C VAL A 51 0.99 6.32 -3.99
N ALA A 52 -0.25 6.70 -4.28
CA ALA A 52 -1.21 7.15 -3.26
C ALA A 52 -1.48 6.04 -2.22
N VAL A 53 -1.70 4.80 -2.68
CA VAL A 53 -1.93 3.64 -1.81
C VAL A 53 -0.66 3.30 -1.01
N ALA A 54 0.52 3.35 -1.63
CA ALA A 54 1.79 3.07 -0.95
C ALA A 54 2.11 4.10 0.14
N LEU A 55 1.84 5.38 -0.12
CA LEU A 55 1.97 6.46 0.89
C LEU A 55 0.98 6.25 2.04
N ALA A 56 -0.29 5.97 1.73
CA ALA A 56 -1.33 5.73 2.72
C ALA A 56 -1.06 4.47 3.56
N LEU A 57 -0.38 3.48 2.99
CA LEU A 57 0.07 2.29 3.72
C LEU A 57 1.25 2.61 4.65
N SER A 58 2.30 3.20 4.10
CA SER A 58 3.62 3.21 4.74
C SER A 58 3.84 4.40 5.68
N VAL A 59 3.34 5.59 5.35
CA VAL A 59 3.56 6.81 6.13
C VAL A 59 2.88 6.76 7.50
N PRO A 60 1.56 6.49 7.62
CA PRO A 60 0.93 6.41 8.93
C PRO A 60 1.47 5.23 9.76
N ALA A 61 1.78 4.10 9.13
CA ALA A 61 2.40 2.97 9.80
C ALA A 61 3.78 3.37 10.40
N SER A 62 4.62 4.04 9.60
CA SER A 62 5.92 4.52 10.07
C SER A 62 5.80 5.55 11.20
N LEU A 63 4.83 6.47 11.13
CA LEU A 63 4.58 7.46 12.19
C LEU A 63 4.21 6.80 13.52
N ILE A 64 3.36 5.76 13.49
CA ILE A 64 2.95 5.02 14.68
C ILE A 64 4.13 4.23 15.24
N TYR A 65 4.84 3.47 14.39
CA TYR A 65 5.95 2.63 14.84
C TYR A 65 7.11 3.48 15.40
N ARG A 66 7.38 4.66 14.81
CA ARG A 66 8.38 5.61 15.32
C ARG A 66 8.11 6.09 16.75
N ARG A 67 6.84 6.13 17.17
CA ARG A 67 6.47 6.48 18.55
C ARG A 67 6.46 5.28 19.49
N MET A 68 6.22 4.08 18.95
CA MET A 68 6.08 2.85 19.73
C MET A 68 6.91 1.71 19.11
N HIS A 69 8.22 1.73 19.34
CA HIS A 69 9.17 0.74 18.82
C HIS A 69 9.07 -0.63 19.53
N THR A 70 7.88 -1.23 19.51
CA THR A 70 7.57 -2.52 20.12
C THR A 70 6.83 -3.41 19.12
N ARG A 71 6.75 -4.72 19.38
CA ARG A 71 5.94 -5.63 18.54
C ARG A 71 4.47 -5.22 18.51
N LYS A 72 3.93 -4.72 19.63
CA LYS A 72 2.55 -4.22 19.69
C LYS A 72 2.38 -2.95 18.84
N GLY A 73 3.34 -2.03 18.91
CA GLY A 73 3.35 -0.82 18.08
C GLY A 73 3.48 -1.14 16.59
N ALA A 74 4.29 -2.14 16.21
CA ALA A 74 4.39 -2.62 14.84
C ALA A 74 3.05 -3.20 14.35
N ALA A 75 2.39 -4.05 15.15
CA ALA A 75 1.08 -4.59 14.78
C ALA A 75 0.03 -3.49 14.61
N LEU A 76 -0.03 -2.52 15.52
CA LEU A 76 -0.93 -1.37 15.42
C LEU A 76 -0.63 -0.52 14.17
N ALA A 77 0.64 -0.23 13.92
CA ALA A 77 1.09 0.51 12.74
C ALA A 77 0.62 -0.15 11.43
N LEU A 78 0.79 -1.47 11.32
CA LEU A 78 0.41 -2.24 10.14
C LEU A 78 -1.10 -2.27 9.93
N VAL A 79 -1.89 -2.41 11.00
CA VAL A 79 -3.36 -2.35 10.93
C VAL A 79 -3.81 -0.97 10.46
N VAL A 80 -3.33 0.10 11.10
CA VAL A 80 -3.73 1.47 10.74
C VAL A 80 -3.31 1.82 9.32
N GLY A 81 -2.08 1.47 8.92
CA GLY A 81 -1.60 1.65 7.55
C GLY A 81 -2.47 0.89 6.53
N SER A 82 -2.81 -0.37 6.82
CA SER A 82 -3.64 -1.19 5.93
C SER A 82 -5.05 -0.62 5.75
N VAL A 83 -5.66 -0.11 6.83
CA VAL A 83 -6.98 0.53 6.78
C VAL A 83 -6.93 1.82 5.97
N ALA A 84 -5.91 2.66 6.18
CA ALA A 84 -5.71 3.89 5.42
C ALA A 84 -5.49 3.60 3.93
N ALA A 85 -4.64 2.62 3.61
CA ALA A 85 -4.38 2.17 2.25
C ALA A 85 -5.63 1.59 1.57
N LEU A 86 -6.46 0.85 2.31
CA LEU A 86 -7.73 0.32 1.81
C LEU A 86 -8.71 1.44 1.45
N ALA A 87 -8.87 2.44 2.33
CA ALA A 87 -9.71 3.60 2.02
C ALA A 87 -9.22 4.32 0.75
N VAL A 88 -7.91 4.58 0.64
CA VAL A 88 -7.33 5.22 -0.55
C VAL A 88 -7.47 4.34 -1.80
N ALA A 89 -7.35 3.02 -1.69
CA ALA A 89 -7.53 2.12 -2.82
C ALA A 89 -8.98 2.11 -3.33
N ILE A 90 -9.98 2.11 -2.44
CA ILE A 90 -11.39 2.16 -2.83
C ILE A 90 -11.74 3.52 -3.44
N LEU A 91 -11.33 4.62 -2.81
CA LEU A 91 -11.53 5.97 -3.36
C LEU A 91 -10.81 6.14 -4.70
N GLY A 92 -9.58 5.67 -4.80
CA GLY A 92 -8.79 5.69 -6.03
C GLY A 92 -9.46 4.92 -7.15
N ASN A 93 -10.02 3.74 -6.89
CA ASN A 93 -10.78 3.00 -7.90
C ASN A 93 -12.05 3.75 -8.31
N LEU A 94 -12.80 4.35 -7.38
CA LEU A 94 -14.01 5.10 -7.73
C LEU A 94 -13.73 6.35 -8.57
N LEU A 95 -12.56 6.97 -8.44
CA LEU A 95 -12.20 8.19 -9.15
C LEU A 95 -11.43 7.91 -10.46
N ILE A 96 -10.47 6.99 -10.43
CA ILE A 96 -9.53 6.75 -11.54
C ILE A 96 -10.03 5.66 -12.48
N THR A 97 -10.62 4.57 -11.97
CA THR A 97 -11.06 3.44 -12.80
C THR A 97 -12.13 3.82 -13.82
N PRO A 98 -13.13 4.69 -13.54
CA PRO A 98 -14.08 5.14 -14.56
C PRO A 98 -13.42 5.82 -15.76
N ILE A 99 -12.40 6.65 -15.50
CA ILE A 99 -11.65 7.39 -16.53
C ILE A 99 -10.80 6.41 -17.35
N TYR A 100 -10.10 5.51 -16.66
CA TYR A 100 -9.16 4.58 -17.26
C TYR A 100 -9.86 3.43 -18.02
N ALA A 101 -10.86 2.80 -17.41
CA ALA A 101 -11.56 1.63 -17.95
C ALA A 101 -12.83 2.00 -18.74
N LYS A 102 -13.11 3.30 -18.91
CA LYS A 102 -14.27 3.83 -19.66
C LYS A 102 -15.60 3.21 -19.21
N MET A 103 -15.79 3.08 -17.90
CA MET A 103 -17.01 2.53 -17.30
C MET A 103 -17.64 3.52 -16.31
N SER A 104 -18.92 3.35 -16.01
CA SER A 104 -19.60 4.22 -15.05
C SER A 104 -19.07 4.01 -13.63
N VAL A 105 -19.14 5.05 -12.80
CA VAL A 105 -18.83 4.96 -11.36
C VAL A 105 -19.70 3.88 -10.69
N ALA A 106 -20.96 3.75 -11.10
CA ALA A 106 -21.86 2.71 -10.59
C ALA A 106 -21.38 1.29 -10.90
N ALA A 107 -20.83 1.06 -12.10
CA ALA A 107 -20.24 -0.23 -12.46
C ALA A 107 -18.99 -0.55 -11.60
N VAL A 108 -18.16 0.46 -11.30
CA VAL A 108 -17.02 0.29 -10.38
C VAL A 108 -17.48 0.03 -8.95
N ALA A 109 -18.51 0.75 -8.49
CA ALA A 109 -19.07 0.55 -7.15
C ALA A 109 -19.62 -0.86 -6.96
N ALA A 110 -20.28 -1.42 -7.98
CA ALA A 110 -20.76 -2.81 -7.97
C ALA A 110 -19.62 -3.84 -7.82
N MET A 111 -18.39 -3.48 -8.22
CA MET A 111 -17.21 -4.33 -8.07
C MET A 111 -16.52 -4.19 -6.70
N ILE A 112 -16.90 -3.24 -5.84
CA ILE A 112 -16.23 -3.00 -4.55
C ILE A 112 -16.25 -4.26 -3.70
N VAL A 113 -17.44 -4.76 -3.37
CA VAL A 113 -17.61 -5.91 -2.49
C VAL A 113 -17.06 -7.20 -3.09
N PRO A 114 -17.37 -7.58 -4.36
CA PRO A 114 -16.94 -8.86 -4.88
C PRO A 114 -15.47 -8.90 -5.35
N VAL A 115 -14.85 -7.76 -5.68
CA VAL A 115 -13.52 -7.74 -6.33
C VAL A 115 -12.53 -6.81 -5.63
N LEU A 116 -12.84 -5.51 -5.50
CA LEU A 116 -11.85 -4.53 -5.05
C LEU A 116 -11.47 -4.72 -3.59
N LEU A 117 -12.45 -4.90 -2.71
CA LEU A 117 -12.26 -5.08 -1.28
C LEU A 117 -11.50 -6.38 -0.97
N PRO A 118 -11.92 -7.57 -1.43
CA PRO A 118 -11.19 -8.81 -1.12
C PRO A 118 -9.77 -8.80 -1.67
N PHE A 119 -9.55 -8.26 -2.86
CA PHE A 119 -8.21 -8.14 -3.44
C PHE A 119 -7.29 -7.25 -2.59
N ASN A 120 -7.75 -6.04 -2.22
CA ASN A 120 -6.93 -5.11 -1.45
C ASN A 120 -6.72 -5.58 0.00
N VAL A 121 -7.73 -6.17 0.64
CA VAL A 121 -7.58 -6.77 1.98
C VAL A 121 -6.53 -7.86 1.97
N LEU A 122 -6.57 -8.78 1.00
CA LEU A 122 -5.56 -9.83 0.87
C LEU A 122 -4.16 -9.24 0.61
N LYS A 123 -4.06 -8.25 -0.28
CA LYS A 123 -2.80 -7.55 -0.58
C LYS A 123 -2.17 -6.95 0.68
N PHE A 124 -2.93 -6.19 1.46
CA PHE A 124 -2.41 -5.53 2.65
C PHE A 124 -2.19 -6.48 3.83
N ALA A 125 -2.98 -7.56 3.93
CA ALA A 125 -2.73 -8.63 4.89
C ALA A 125 -1.38 -9.30 4.61
N LEU A 126 -1.10 -9.65 3.34
CA LEU A 126 0.19 -10.20 2.93
C LEU A 126 1.34 -9.24 3.23
N HIS A 127 1.19 -7.96 2.86
CA HIS A 127 2.21 -6.96 3.17
C HIS A 127 2.46 -6.84 4.67
N SER A 128 1.41 -6.83 5.48
CA SER A 128 1.49 -6.72 6.94
C SER A 128 2.15 -7.94 7.57
N VAL A 129 1.72 -9.15 7.21
CA VAL A 129 2.28 -10.40 7.75
C VAL A 129 3.76 -10.50 7.41
N VAL A 130 4.13 -10.30 6.14
CA VAL A 130 5.53 -10.39 5.72
C VAL A 130 6.37 -9.33 6.41
N THR A 131 5.92 -8.07 6.44
CA THR A 131 6.63 -6.99 7.12
C THR A 131 6.82 -7.30 8.60
N PHE A 132 5.79 -7.78 9.29
CA PHE A 132 5.84 -8.08 10.72
C PHE A 132 6.86 -9.18 11.05
N LEU A 133 7.03 -10.16 10.17
CA LEU A 133 8.00 -11.24 10.36
C LEU A 133 9.44 -10.77 10.12
N ILE A 134 9.67 -9.90 9.13
CA ILE A 134 11.02 -9.56 8.68
C ILE A 134 11.57 -8.24 9.25
N TYR A 135 10.74 -7.32 9.75
CA TYR A 135 11.22 -5.98 10.12
C TYR A 135 12.29 -6.00 11.21
N LYS A 136 12.20 -6.92 12.19
CA LYS A 136 13.21 -7.04 13.25
C LYS A 136 14.55 -7.54 12.74
N PRO A 137 14.63 -8.71 12.04
CA PRO A 137 15.86 -9.16 11.42
C PRO A 137 16.51 -8.07 10.56
N VAL A 138 15.74 -7.38 9.71
CA VAL A 138 16.28 -6.34 8.84
C VAL A 138 16.77 -5.13 9.64
N SER A 139 16.03 -4.68 10.65
CA SER A 139 16.46 -3.58 11.53
C SER A 139 17.77 -3.89 12.24
N ASN A 140 17.95 -5.13 12.73
CA ASN A 140 19.18 -5.56 13.40
C ASN A 140 20.37 -5.67 12.44
N LEU A 141 20.15 -5.87 11.14
CA LEU A 141 21.23 -5.89 10.14
C LEU A 141 21.70 -4.48 9.77
N VAL A 142 20.77 -3.51 9.76
CA VAL A 142 21.05 -2.11 9.42
C VAL A 142 21.65 -1.36 10.62
N GLN A 143 21.21 -1.68 11.84
CA GLN A 143 21.81 -1.17 13.06
C GLN A 143 22.96 -2.10 13.47
N ARG A 144 24.20 -1.68 13.16
CA ARG A 144 25.38 -2.13 13.91
C ARG A 144 25.26 -1.75 15.37
#